data_AF-A0AA92V9K6-F1
#
_entry.id   AF-A0AA92V9K6-F1
#
_cell.length_a   1.000
_cell.length_b   1.000
_cell.length_c   1.000
_cell.angle_alpha   90.00
_cell.angle_beta   90.00
_cell.angle_gamma   90.00
#
_symmetry.space_group_name_H-M   'P 1'
#
loop_
_entity.id
_entity.type
_entity.pdbx_description
1 polymer ?
#
loop_
_entity_poly.entity_id
_entity_poly.type
_entity_poly.pdbx_seq_one_letter_code
_entity_poly.pdbx_strand_id
1 'polypeptide(L)'
;MYNLKHMETLEKMPFEDQHKIFKRLAEIADSKTLTKEEQEKYDNSMMVMWDNYAVFKHAVEKEAKKKSKEIALKLLARNTPLDDIADLTDLSIEEIKKLEQ
;
A
#
# COMPACT_ATOMS: atom_id res chain seq x y z
N MET A 1 -19.65 23.13 -8.76
CA MET A 1 -20.22 22.02 -7.95
C MET A 1 -19.61 20.72 -8.43
N TYR A 2 -18.61 20.20 -7.72
CA TYR A 2 -18.08 18.86 -7.99
C TYR A 2 -19.09 17.85 -7.43
N ASN A 3 -19.81 17.18 -8.33
CA ASN A 3 -20.91 16.29 -8.00
C ASN A 3 -20.39 14.94 -7.46
N LEU A 4 -21.04 14.45 -6.40
CA LEU A 4 -20.89 13.11 -5.81
C LEU A 4 -20.85 11.94 -6.82
N LYS A 5 -21.35 12.13 -8.04
CA LYS A 5 -21.27 11.16 -9.15
C LYS A 5 -19.85 10.71 -9.49
N HIS A 6 -18.82 11.49 -9.16
CA HIS A 6 -17.43 11.12 -9.47
C HIS A 6 -16.74 10.30 -8.36
N MET A 7 -17.32 10.21 -7.15
CA MET A 7 -16.76 9.39 -6.07
C MET A 7 -16.91 7.89 -6.33
N GLU A 8 -18.06 7.44 -6.82
CA GLU A 8 -18.24 6.03 -7.25
C GLU A 8 -17.28 5.63 -8.38
N THR A 9 -16.89 6.59 -9.23
CA THR A 9 -15.92 6.33 -10.31
C THR A 9 -14.50 6.28 -9.75
N LEU A 10 -14.20 7.13 -8.76
CA LEU A 10 -12.95 7.07 -7.99
C LEU A 10 -12.79 5.72 -7.32
N GLU A 11 -13.79 5.25 -6.56
CA GLU A 11 -13.76 3.96 -5.86
C GLU A 11 -13.48 2.75 -6.77
N LYS A 12 -13.87 2.83 -8.06
CA LYS A 12 -13.66 1.76 -9.06
C LYS A 12 -12.32 1.84 -9.78
N MET A 13 -11.56 2.91 -9.63
CA MET A 13 -10.23 3.05 -10.24
C MET A 13 -9.17 2.27 -9.44
N PRO A 14 -8.09 1.81 -10.10
CA PRO A 14 -6.93 1.28 -9.39
C PRO A 14 -6.44 2.26 -8.33
N PHE A 15 -6.07 1.72 -7.17
CA PHE A 15 -5.71 2.51 -6.00
C PHE A 15 -4.57 3.51 -6.26
N GLU A 16 -3.61 3.15 -7.12
CA GLU A 16 -2.53 4.04 -7.56
C GLU A 16 -3.03 5.28 -8.34
N ASP A 17 -4.10 5.14 -9.11
CA ASP A 17 -4.66 6.23 -9.90
C ASP A 17 -5.58 7.12 -9.06
N GLN A 18 -6.30 6.54 -8.09
CA GLN A 18 -6.98 7.32 -7.04
C GLN A 18 -5.98 8.23 -6.33
N HIS A 19 -4.83 7.67 -5.91
CA HIS A 19 -3.79 8.42 -5.19
C HIS A 19 -3.27 9.63 -5.99
N LYS A 20 -3.02 9.47 -7.30
CA LYS A 20 -2.60 10.58 -8.17
C LYS A 20 -3.64 11.68 -8.26
N ILE A 21 -4.93 11.31 -8.37
CA ILE A 21 -6.04 12.28 -8.43
C ILE A 21 -6.12 13.05 -7.12
N PHE A 22 -6.04 12.37 -5.98
CA PHE A 22 -6.09 13.02 -4.66
C PHE A 22 -4.89 13.93 -4.41
N LYS A 23 -3.67 13.54 -4.82
CA LYS A 23 -2.50 14.42 -4.73
C LYS A 23 -2.70 15.72 -5.52
N ARG A 24 -3.26 15.62 -6.72
CA ARG A 24 -3.57 16.79 -7.55
C ARG A 24 -4.69 17.64 -6.94
N LEU A 25 -5.69 17.01 -6.31
CA LEU A 25 -6.73 17.73 -5.57
C LEU A 25 -6.15 18.49 -4.37
N ALA A 26 -5.15 17.91 -3.68
CA ALA A 26 -4.44 18.57 -2.59
C ALA A 26 -3.67 19.81 -3.06
N GLU A 27 -2.91 19.68 -4.14
CA GLU A 27 -2.17 20.81 -4.74
C GLU A 27 -3.13 21.93 -5.18
N ILE A 28 -4.32 21.58 -5.71
CA ILE A 28 -5.33 22.56 -6.09
C ILE A 28 -5.99 23.20 -4.86
N ALA A 29 -6.30 22.42 -3.82
CA ALA A 29 -6.89 22.91 -2.58
C ALA A 29 -5.96 23.90 -1.86
N ASP A 30 -4.67 23.59 -1.77
CA ASP A 30 -3.65 24.47 -1.18
C ASP A 30 -3.53 25.80 -1.96
N SER A 31 -3.76 25.77 -3.27
CA SER A 31 -3.68 26.96 -4.13
C SER A 31 -4.92 27.86 -4.13
N LYS A 32 -6.06 27.39 -3.60
CA LYS A 32 -7.36 28.09 -3.67
C LYS A 32 -7.95 28.33 -2.28
N THR A 33 -8.62 29.46 -2.10
CA THR A 33 -9.54 29.65 -0.95
C THR A 33 -10.80 28.82 -1.17
N LEU A 34 -10.76 27.55 -0.73
CA LEU A 34 -11.94 26.70 -0.64
C LEU A 34 -12.94 27.29 0.38
N THR A 35 -14.23 27.10 0.13
CA THR A 35 -15.25 27.39 1.14
C THR A 35 -15.18 26.33 2.25
N LYS A 36 -15.68 26.64 3.46
CA LYS A 36 -15.67 25.70 4.60
C LYS A 36 -16.31 24.35 4.26
N GLU A 37 -17.41 24.36 3.51
CA GLU A 37 -18.11 23.13 3.11
C GLU A 37 -17.31 22.29 2.10
N GLU A 38 -16.56 22.94 1.20
CA GLU A 38 -15.69 22.24 0.24
C GLU A 38 -14.45 21.68 0.94
N GLN A 39 -13.91 22.40 1.92
CA GLN A 39 -12.78 21.95 2.73
C GLN A 39 -13.16 20.74 3.59
N GLU A 40 -14.30 20.77 4.28
CA GLU A 40 -14.78 19.62 5.07
C GLU A 40 -15.00 18.36 4.21
N LYS A 41 -15.56 18.51 3.00
CA LYS A 41 -15.72 17.38 2.06
C LYS A 41 -14.38 16.84 1.59
N TYR A 42 -13.42 17.73 1.31
CA TYR A 42 -12.08 17.36 0.91
C TYR A 42 -11.34 16.61 2.04
N ASP A 43 -11.39 17.12 3.27
CA ASP A 43 -10.73 16.51 4.44
C ASP A 43 -11.29 15.10 4.72
N ASN A 44 -12.62 14.95 4.69
CA ASN A 44 -13.28 13.64 4.84
C ASN A 44 -12.85 12.65 3.74
N SER A 45 -12.74 13.13 2.49
CA SER A 45 -12.32 12.30 1.36
C SER A 45 -10.87 11.86 1.49
N MET A 46 -9.99 12.75 1.98
CA MET A 46 -8.58 12.46 2.19
C MET A 46 -8.38 11.44 3.32
N MET A 47 -9.14 11.57 4.41
CA MET A 47 -9.09 10.62 5.53
C MET A 47 -9.42 9.19 5.08
N VAL A 48 -10.54 9.01 4.36
CA VAL A 48 -10.93 7.70 3.81
C VAL A 48 -9.87 7.13 2.86
N MET A 49 -9.24 7.99 2.04
CA MET A 49 -8.16 7.57 1.16
C MET A 49 -6.94 7.06 1.94
N TRP A 50 -6.55 7.76 3.01
CA TRP A 50 -5.39 7.39 3.82
C TRP A 50 -5.62 6.08 4.58
N ASP A 51 -6.83 5.86 5.09
CA ASP A 51 -7.21 4.59 5.71
C ASP A 51 -7.11 3.44 4.69
N ASN A 52 -7.67 3.63 3.50
CA ASN A 52 -7.57 2.66 2.41
C ASN A 52 -6.11 2.43 1.97
N TYR A 53 -5.28 3.49 1.96
CA TYR A 53 -3.85 3.41 1.67
C TYR A 53 -3.12 2.52 2.66
N ALA A 54 -3.36 2.73 3.95
CA ALA A 54 -2.73 1.95 5.00
C ALA A 54 -3.08 0.46 4.87
N VAL A 55 -4.35 0.13 4.60
CA VAL A 55 -4.82 -1.25 4.40
C VAL A 55 -4.18 -1.86 3.15
N PHE A 56 -4.19 -1.14 2.02
CA PHE A 56 -3.61 -1.61 0.76
C PHE A 56 -2.11 -1.88 0.91
N LYS A 57 -1.37 -0.92 1.47
CA LYS A 57 0.08 -1.05 1.70
C LYS A 57 0.39 -2.25 2.59
N HIS A 58 -0.38 -2.43 3.66
CA HIS A 58 -0.23 -3.59 4.54
C HIS A 58 -0.49 -4.91 3.81
N ALA A 59 -1.49 -4.97 2.94
CA ALA A 59 -1.78 -6.17 2.14
C ALA A 59 -0.63 -6.50 1.17
N VAL A 60 -0.09 -5.49 0.48
CA VAL A 60 1.05 -5.65 -0.44
C VAL A 60 2.30 -6.12 0.30
N GLU A 61 2.64 -5.50 1.43
CA GLU A 61 3.78 -5.89 2.26
C GLU A 61 3.64 -7.34 2.76
N LYS A 62 2.43 -7.72 3.18
CA LYS A 62 2.13 -9.08 3.63
C LYS A 62 2.25 -10.10 2.49
N GLU A 63 1.80 -9.77 1.29
CA GLU A 63 1.93 -10.64 0.12
C GLU A 63 3.39 -10.79 -0.31
N ALA A 64 4.15 -9.70 -0.35
CA ALA A 64 5.59 -9.72 -0.64
C ALA A 64 6.34 -10.60 0.38
N LYS A 65 6.08 -10.40 1.68
CA LYS A 65 6.68 -11.21 2.74
C LYS A 65 6.29 -12.69 2.64
N LYS A 66 5.06 -13.00 2.19
CA LYS A 66 4.64 -14.39 1.93
C LYS A 66 5.44 -15.00 0.77
N LYS A 67 5.62 -14.28 -0.33
CA LYS A 67 6.44 -14.74 -1.47
C LYS A 67 7.89 -14.98 -1.06
N SER A 68 8.51 -14.06 -0.30
CA SER A 68 9.86 -14.25 0.24
C SER A 68 9.98 -15.52 1.07
N LYS A 69 9.01 -15.79 1.95
CA LYS A 69 8.98 -17.03 2.75
C LYS A 69 8.84 -18.29 1.90
N GLU A 70 8.00 -18.27 0.87
CA GLU A 70 7.84 -19.40 -0.06
C GLU A 70 9.13 -19.68 -0.85
N ILE A 71 9.85 -18.63 -1.25
CA ILE A 71 11.17 -18.77 -1.91
C ILE A 71 12.19 -19.34 -0.91
N ALA A 72 12.25 -18.82 0.31
CA ALA A 72 13.16 -19.31 1.35
C ALA A 72 12.95 -20.80 1.64
N LEU A 73 11.70 -21.26 1.76
CA LEU A 73 11.38 -22.69 1.93
C LEU A 73 11.90 -23.55 0.78
N LYS A 74 11.75 -23.09 -0.48
CA LYS A 74 12.28 -23.81 -1.66
C LYS A 74 13.81 -23.86 -1.67
N LEU A 75 14.49 -22.82 -1.18
CA LEU A 75 15.94 -22.76 -1.10
C LEU A 75 16.49 -23.62 0.05
N LEU A 76 15.80 -23.65 1.20
CA LEU A 76 16.07 -24.57 2.31
C LEU A 76 15.99 -26.03 1.85
N ALA A 77 14.94 -26.38 1.10
CA ALA A 77 14.79 -27.73 0.53
C ALA A 77 15.93 -28.12 -0.44
N ARG A 78 16.68 -27.14 -0.96
CA ARG A 78 17.85 -27.35 -1.82
C ARG A 78 19.17 -27.36 -1.05
N ASN A 79 19.14 -27.29 0.28
CA ASN A 79 20.31 -27.16 1.16
C ASN A 79 21.15 -25.90 0.85
N THR A 80 20.49 -24.81 0.45
CA THR A 80 21.17 -23.51 0.25
C THR A 80 21.59 -22.95 1.61
N PRO A 81 22.81 -22.39 1.76
CA PRO A 81 23.24 -21.75 3.00
C PRO A 81 22.29 -20.66 3.48
N LEU A 82 22.11 -20.54 4.80
CA LEU A 82 21.17 -19.57 5.39
C LEU A 82 21.52 -18.11 5.05
N ASP A 83 22.82 -17.80 4.95
CA ASP A 83 23.29 -16.46 4.60
C ASP A 83 22.87 -16.09 3.16
N ASP A 84 23.05 -17.01 2.21
CA ASP A 84 22.60 -16.82 0.82
C ASP A 84 21.07 -16.68 0.72
N ILE A 85 20.31 -17.44 1.53
CA ILE A 85 18.85 -17.31 1.57
C ILE A 85 18.43 -15.95 2.12
N ALA A 86 19.12 -15.45 3.15
CA ALA A 86 18.86 -14.15 3.74
C ALA A 86 19.05 -13.04 2.70
N ASP A 87 20.17 -13.07 1.98
CA ASP A 87 20.50 -12.10 0.94
C ASP A 87 19.53 -12.16 -0.26
N LEU A 88 19.04 -13.35 -0.63
CA LEU A 88 18.15 -13.53 -1.78
C LEU A 88 16.67 -13.25 -1.50
N THR A 89 16.25 -13.27 -0.23
CA THR A 89 14.83 -13.17 0.15
C THR A 89 14.49 -11.96 1.00
N ASP A 90 15.50 -11.17 1.38
CA ASP A 90 15.41 -10.05 2.33
C ASP A 90 14.81 -10.47 3.69
N LEU A 91 14.98 -11.74 4.06
CA LEU A 91 14.58 -12.27 5.35
C LEU A 91 15.79 -12.36 6.28
N SER A 92 15.59 -12.11 7.56
CA SER A 92 16.64 -12.37 8.55
C SER A 92 16.87 -13.87 8.73
N ILE A 93 18.09 -14.25 9.12
CA ILE A 93 18.45 -15.64 9.43
C ILE A 93 17.52 -16.22 10.50
N GLU A 94 17.10 -15.43 11.49
CA GLU A 94 16.12 -15.86 12.50
C GLU A 94 14.75 -16.18 11.90
N GLU A 95 14.26 -15.36 10.96
CA GLU A 95 13.00 -15.63 10.26
C GLU A 95 13.09 -16.89 9.42
N ILE A 96 14.22 -17.13 8.75
CA ILE A 96 14.46 -18.34 7.95
C ILE A 96 14.49 -19.58 8.85
N LYS A 97 15.19 -19.54 10.00
CA LYS A 97 15.22 -20.65 10.97
C LYS A 97 13.83 -20.98 11.52
N LYS A 98 12.97 -19.98 11.71
CA LYS A 98 11.56 -20.19 12.12
C LYS A 98 10.70 -20.84 11.03
N LEU A 99 11.13 -20.84 9.77
CA LEU A 99 10.44 -21.55 8.68
C LEU A 99 10.82 -23.03 8.60
N GLU A 100 11.96 -23.42 9.18
CA GLU A 100 12.47 -24.80 9.21
C GLU A 100 11.90 -25.61 10.40
N GLN A 101 11.42 -24.93 11.46
CA GLN A 101 10.83 -25.52 12.67
C GLN A 101 9.33 -25.84 12.50
#